data_AF-A0A090WKX5-F1
#
_entry.id   AF-A0A090WKX5-F1
#
_cell.length_a   1.000
_cell.length_b   1.000
_cell.length_c   1.000
_cell.angle_alpha   90.00
_cell.angle_beta   90.00
_cell.angle_gamma   90.00
#
_symmetry.space_group_name_H-M   'P 1'
#
loop_
_entity.id
_entity.type
_entity.pdbx_description
1 polymer ?
#
loop_
_entity_poly.entity_id
_entity_poly.type
_entity_poly.pdbx_seq_one_letter_code
_entity_poly.pdbx_strand_id
1 'polypeptide(L)'
;MLREIEEEIGYETNELELITTYFPSPGGCSEQIHLYYTELNSSQKTLKGGGAVSEKEDIELIKIKRTGIKKHLDEGAFNNSISLIGIQWYLLNKRLA
;
A
#
# COMPACT_ATOMS: atom_id res chain seq x y z
N MET A 1 -0.15 4.55 -10.36
CA MET A 1 0.61 4.08 -9.17
C MET A 1 1.76 5.01 -8.82
N LEU A 2 2.78 5.23 -9.66
CA LEU A 2 3.90 6.12 -9.30
C LEU A 2 3.46 7.53 -8.86
N ARG A 3 2.54 8.14 -9.63
CA ARG A 3 1.91 9.42 -9.29
C ARG A 3 1.23 9.40 -7.91
N GLU A 4 0.37 8.41 -7.67
CA GLU A 4 -0.34 8.26 -6.39
C GLU A 4 0.63 8.10 -5.19
N ILE A 5 1.76 7.40 -5.36
CA ILE A 5 2.77 7.27 -4.28
C ILE A 5 3.35 8.65 -3.92
N GLU A 6 3.63 9.49 -4.91
CA GLU A 6 4.12 10.84 -4.70
C GLU A 6 3.05 11.73 -4.04
N GLU A 7 1.81 11.69 -4.54
CA GLU A 7 0.70 12.51 -4.05
C GLU A 7 0.24 12.10 -2.64
N GLU A 8 -0.04 10.81 -2.42
CA GLU A 8 -0.62 10.31 -1.17
C GLU A 8 0.41 10.20 -0.04
N ILE A 9 1.61 9.65 -0.31
CA ILE A 9 2.61 9.39 0.74
C ILE A 9 3.89 10.24 0.63
N GLY A 10 4.07 10.97 -0.46
CA GLY A 10 5.18 11.92 -0.64
C GLY A 10 6.50 11.27 -0.99
N TYR A 11 6.50 10.09 -1.61
CA TYR A 11 7.71 9.36 -1.99
C TYR A 11 7.81 9.15 -3.50
N GLU A 12 9.03 9.17 -4.02
CA GLU A 12 9.32 8.84 -5.41
C GLU A 12 10.05 7.49 -5.51
N THR A 13 9.64 6.68 -6.48
CA THR A 13 10.28 5.40 -6.80
C THR A 13 10.15 5.10 -8.28
N ASN A 14 11.07 4.31 -8.81
CA ASN A 14 11.02 3.81 -10.19
C ASN A 14 10.81 2.28 -10.23
N GLU A 15 10.77 1.63 -9.07
CA GLU A 15 10.72 0.18 -8.95
C GLU A 15 9.36 -0.24 -8.40
N LEU A 16 8.61 -1.00 -9.19
CA LEU A 16 7.34 -1.61 -8.77
C LEU A 16 7.37 -3.11 -9.07
N GLU A 17 7.12 -3.91 -8.04
CA GLU A 17 6.90 -5.35 -8.17
C GLU A 17 5.40 -5.61 -8.21
N LEU A 18 4.89 -6.16 -9.30
CA LEU A 18 3.49 -6.58 -9.36
C LEU A 18 3.30 -7.80 -8.45
N ILE A 19 2.45 -7.66 -7.44
CA ILE A 19 2.05 -8.78 -6.56
C ILE A 19 1.05 -9.67 -7.30
N THR A 20 -0.06 -9.08 -7.72
CA THR A 20 -1.15 -9.79 -8.41
C THR A 20 -2.11 -8.81 -9.06
N THR A 21 -3.01 -9.34 -9.89
CA THR A 21 -4.18 -8.64 -10.41
C THR A 21 -5.42 -9.46 -10.07
N TYR A 22 -6.42 -8.84 -9.44
CA TYR A 22 -7.61 -9.56 -8.96
C TYR A 22 -8.89 -8.74 -9.06
N PHE A 23 -10.03 -9.43 -9.06
CA PHE A 23 -11.36 -8.82 -8.95
C PHE A 23 -11.79 -8.84 -7.47
N PRO A 24 -11.98 -7.68 -6.81
CA PRO A 24 -12.36 -7.64 -5.40
C PRO A 24 -13.79 -8.14 -5.16
N SER A 25 -14.68 -8.03 -6.15
CA SER A 25 -16.07 -8.48 -6.06
C SER A 25 -16.61 -8.89 -7.45
N PRO A 26 -16.17 -10.04 -8.01
CA PRO A 26 -16.47 -10.43 -9.40
C PRO A 26 -17.97 -10.65 -9.68
N GLY A 27 -18.79 -10.86 -8.64
CA GLY A 27 -20.24 -10.98 -8.78
C GLY A 27 -20.99 -9.63 -8.80
N GLY A 28 -20.36 -8.54 -8.38
CA GLY A 28 -21.02 -7.25 -8.18
C GLY A 28 -20.34 -6.06 -8.86
N CYS A 29 -19.08 -6.20 -9.28
CA CYS A 29 -18.33 -5.13 -9.92
C CYS A 29 -17.33 -5.72 -10.95
N SER A 30 -17.12 -5.00 -12.05
CA SER A 30 -16.09 -5.30 -13.04
C SER A 30 -14.73 -4.67 -12.70
N GLU A 31 -14.63 -3.99 -11.55
CA GLU A 31 -13.38 -3.40 -11.07
C GLU A 31 -12.29 -4.45 -10.96
N GLN A 32 -11.10 -4.09 -11.41
CA GLN A 32 -9.90 -4.92 -11.30
C GLN A 32 -8.82 -4.13 -10.57
N ILE A 33 -8.26 -4.75 -9.54
CA ILE A 33 -7.17 -4.16 -8.76
C ILE A 33 -5.84 -4.74 -9.23
N HIS A 34 -4.90 -3.86 -9.56
CA HIS A 34 -3.51 -4.19 -9.79
C HIS A 34 -2.71 -3.82 -8.53
N LEU A 35 -2.24 -4.82 -7.79
CA LEU A 35 -1.57 -4.62 -6.51
C LEU A 35 -0.05 -4.67 -6.70
N TYR A 36 0.66 -3.65 -6.22
CA TYR A 36 2.10 -3.52 -6.35
C TYR A 36 2.80 -3.44 -4.99
N TYR A 37 4.08 -3.79 -4.97
CA TYR A 37 5.01 -3.63 -3.86
C TYR A 37 6.21 -2.80 -4.30
N THR A 38 6.72 -1.97 -3.40
CA THR A 38 7.98 -1.23 -3.59
C THR A 38 8.66 -1.02 -2.25
N GLU A 39 9.99 -1.01 -2.24
CA GLU A 39 10.77 -0.60 -1.07
C GLU A 39 11.13 0.87 -1.18
N LEU A 40 10.93 1.60 -0.08
CA LEU A 40 11.20 3.03 0.03
C LEU A 40 12.22 3.29 1.13
N ASN A 41 13.09 4.26 0.91
CA ASN A 41 14.03 4.80 1.88
C ASN A 41 13.76 6.28 2.16
N SER A 42 14.34 6.83 3.23
CA SER A 42 14.08 8.22 3.63
C SER A 42 14.56 9.27 2.64
N SER A 43 15.57 8.97 1.80
CA SER A 43 16.03 9.90 0.76
C SER A 43 15.06 10.05 -0.41
N GLN A 44 14.09 9.14 -0.54
CA GLN A 44 13.05 9.20 -1.56
C GLN A 44 11.84 10.06 -1.16
N LYS A 45 11.81 10.62 0.05
CA LYS A 45 10.68 11.48 0.47
C LYS A 45 10.86 12.89 -0.08
N THR A 46 10.05 13.26 -1.06
CA THR A 46 10.13 14.55 -1.75
C THR A 46 9.02 15.51 -1.32
N LEU A 47 7.86 14.97 -0.91
CA LEU A 47 6.72 15.74 -0.43
C LEU A 47 6.26 15.28 0.97
N LYS A 48 5.37 16.07 1.58
CA LYS A 48 4.73 15.69 2.84
C LYS A 48 3.87 14.42 2.66
N GLY A 49 3.19 14.31 1.51
CA GLY A 49 2.05 13.42 1.29
C GLY A 49 0.74 14.04 1.79
N GLY A 50 -0.34 13.28 1.74
CA GLY A 50 -1.68 13.69 2.15
C GLY A 50 -2.70 13.79 1.02
N GLY A 51 -2.32 13.41 -0.20
CA GLY A 51 -3.17 13.49 -1.39
C GLY A 51 -3.03 14.82 -2.13
N ALA A 52 -3.71 14.93 -3.27
CA ALA A 52 -3.68 16.13 -4.10
C ALA A 52 -4.78 17.13 -3.69
N VAL A 53 -4.42 18.42 -3.53
CA VAL A 53 -5.37 19.49 -3.15
C VAL A 53 -6.54 19.60 -4.15
N SER A 54 -6.28 19.33 -5.43
CA SER A 54 -7.29 19.33 -6.49
C SER A 54 -8.33 18.21 -6.34
N GLU A 55 -7.96 17.11 -5.69
CA GLU A 55 -8.79 15.90 -5.57
C GLU A 55 -9.60 15.87 -4.26
N LYS A 56 -9.38 16.85 -3.37
CA LYS A 56 -10.11 17.03 -2.10
C LYS A 56 -10.02 15.81 -1.18
N GLU A 57 -8.86 15.19 -1.15
CA GLU A 57 -8.56 14.06 -0.28
C GLU A 57 -8.00 14.53 1.07
N ASP A 58 -8.24 13.74 2.12
CA ASP A 58 -7.70 13.96 3.46
C ASP A 58 -7.09 12.64 3.97
N ILE A 59 -5.82 12.43 3.66
CA ILE A 59 -5.12 11.15 3.88
C ILE A 59 -4.09 11.28 5.01
N GLU A 60 -4.19 10.39 5.99
CA GLU A 60 -3.20 10.26 7.07
C GLU A 60 -2.16 9.18 6.77
N LEU A 61 -0.88 9.52 6.93
CA LEU A 61 0.23 8.58 6.79
C LEU A 61 0.51 7.85 8.10
N ILE A 62 0.20 6.57 8.16
CA ILE A 62 0.46 5.72 9.33
C ILE A 62 1.68 4.83 9.08
N LYS A 63 2.75 5.03 9.86
CA LYS A 63 3.96 4.20 9.80
C LYS A 63 3.89 3.07 10.82
N ILE A 64 3.89 1.83 10.34
CA ILE A 64 3.86 0.62 11.19
C ILE A 64 5.25 -0.03 11.18
N LYS A 65 5.75 -0.44 12.35
CA LYS A 65 7.00 -1.22 12.43
C LYS A 65 6.78 -2.59 11.79
N ARG A 66 7.75 -3.04 10.97
CA ARG A 66 7.71 -4.36 10.32
C ARG A 66 7.46 -5.50 11.31
N THR A 67 8.06 -5.45 12.50
CA THR A 67 7.88 -6.45 13.56
C THR A 67 6.47 -6.48 14.15
N GLY A 68 5.69 -5.41 14.02
CA GLY A 68 4.31 -5.33 14.51
C GLY A 68 3.25 -5.75 13.49
N ILE A 69 3.58 -5.80 12.19
CA ILE A 69 2.55 -5.93 11.16
C ILE A 69 1.78 -7.26 11.24
N LYS A 70 2.46 -8.35 11.58
CA LYS A 70 1.81 -9.66 11.75
C LYS A 70 0.80 -9.64 12.89
N LYS A 71 1.16 -9.02 14.03
CA LYS A 71 0.26 -8.89 15.18
C LYS A 71 -0.99 -8.10 14.80
N HIS A 72 -0.83 -6.95 14.12
CA HIS A 72 -1.97 -6.14 13.67
C HIS A 72 -2.88 -6.89 12.70
N LEU A 73 -2.30 -7.71 11.81
CA LEU A 73 -3.07 -8.57 10.92
C LEU A 73 -3.88 -9.61 11.72
N ASP A 74 -3.24 -10.32 12.65
CA ASP A 74 -3.88 -11.35 13.48
C ASP A 74 -4.99 -10.76 14.38
N GLU A 75 -4.86 -9.51 14.82
CA GLU A 75 -5.85 -8.78 15.63
C GLU A 75 -7.00 -8.17 14.81
N GLY A 76 -6.98 -8.31 13.47
CA GLY A 76 -8.04 -7.79 12.61
C GLY A 76 -8.01 -6.28 12.41
N ALA A 77 -6.84 -5.63 12.54
CA ALA A 77 -6.70 -4.18 12.35
C ALA A 77 -6.94 -3.71 10.90
N PHE A 78 -6.97 -4.63 9.93
CA PHE A 78 -7.21 -4.35 8.52
C PHE A 78 -8.48 -5.06 8.05
N ASN A 79 -9.33 -4.33 7.32
CA ASN A 79 -10.65 -4.81 6.91
C ASN A 79 -10.95 -4.62 5.41
N ASN A 80 -9.95 -4.31 4.58
CA ASN A 80 -10.08 -4.18 3.14
C ASN A 80 -9.16 -5.17 2.41
N SER A 81 -9.55 -5.58 1.19
CA SER A 81 -8.87 -6.63 0.45
C SER A 81 -7.42 -6.28 0.07
N ILE A 82 -7.17 -5.02 -0.32
CA ILE A 82 -5.85 -4.54 -0.75
C ILE A 82 -4.83 -4.67 0.38
N SER A 83 -5.17 -4.17 1.58
CA SER A 83 -4.29 -4.27 2.75
C SER A 83 -4.06 -5.72 3.17
N LEU A 84 -5.12 -6.52 3.22
CA LEU A 84 -5.02 -7.93 3.64
C LEU A 84 -4.11 -8.73 2.70
N ILE A 85 -4.36 -8.66 1.39
CA ILE A 85 -3.59 -9.40 0.37
C ILE A 85 -2.13 -8.90 0.35
N GLY A 86 -1.92 -7.58 0.36
CA GLY A 86 -0.58 -6.98 0.30
C GLY A 86 0.27 -7.34 1.52
N ILE A 87 -0.28 -7.26 2.73
CA ILE A 87 0.43 -7.62 3.97
C ILE A 87 0.70 -9.12 4.03
N GLN A 88 -0.27 -9.96 3.67
CA GLN A 88 -0.07 -11.42 3.63
C GLN A 88 1.01 -11.80 2.63
N TRP A 89 0.99 -11.22 1.43
CA TRP A 89 2.04 -11.42 0.44
C TRP A 89 3.41 -10.96 0.97
N TYR A 90 3.48 -9.79 1.62
CA TYR A 90 4.72 -9.28 2.21
C TYR A 90 5.28 -10.27 3.24
N LEU A 91 4.45 -10.78 4.15
CA LEU A 91 4.85 -11.76 5.17
C LEU A 91 5.29 -13.10 4.60
N LEU A 92 4.75 -13.51 3.44
CA LEU A 92 5.10 -14.76 2.77
C LEU A 92 6.38 -14.65 1.92
N ASN A 93 6.65 -13.48 1.34
CA ASN A 93 7.67 -13.31 0.30
C ASN A 93 8.88 -12.49 0.75
N LYS A 94 8.73 -11.62 1.76
CA LYS A 94 9.81 -10.76 2.26
C LYS A 94 10.22 -11.23 3.64
N ARG A 95 11.53 -11.34 3.85
CA ARG A 95 12.06 -11.72 5.16
C ARG A 95 11.80 -10.58 6.15
N LEU A 96 11.14 -10.90 7.26
CA LEU A 96 11.15 -10.05 8.44
C LEU A 96 12.57 -10.10 8.99
N ALA A 97 13.41 -9.12 8.62
CA ALA A 97 14.70 -8.90 9.26
C ALA A 97 14.51 -8.33 10.68
#